data_AF-A0A8X7BSX9-F1
#
_entry.id   AF-A0A8X7BSX9-F1
#
_cell.length_a   1.000
_cell.length_b   1.000
_cell.length_c   1.000
_cell.angle_alpha   90.00
_cell.angle_beta   90.00
_cell.angle_gamma   90.00
#
_symmetry.space_group_name_H-M   'P 1'
#
loop_
_entity.id
_entity.type
_entity.pdbx_description
1 polymer ?
#
loop_
_entity_poly.entity_id
_entity_poly.type
_entity_poly.pdbx_seq_one_letter_code
_entity_poly.pdbx_strand_id
1 'polypeptide(L)'
;MLYKRNCDPMGQQWLLAVPKQLRHDILRSLHDAPIAGHLGFAITYDRIRRKYYWPGLYGIVRRYLSHWRDYHRRKSPPQLLSGQLHPIKSPNIPFAKIGIDLLGRFPVTRNRNHWIIVCTDYLMRFTVTKALPTAEAIELAKFLVEEIILKHGAP
;
A
#
# COMPACT_ATOMS: atom_id res chain seq x y z
N MET A 1 -16.47 -46.16 -2.99
CA MET A 1 -15.99 -44.82 -2.56
C MET A 1 -15.69 -44.87 -1.08
N LEU A 2 -14.60 -44.25 -0.62
CA LEU A 2 -14.22 -44.21 0.79
C LEU A 2 -14.71 -42.90 1.43
N TYR A 3 -15.14 -42.96 2.69
CA TYR A 3 -15.61 -41.79 3.44
C TYR A 3 -14.88 -41.69 4.78
N LYS A 4 -14.60 -40.46 5.23
CA LYS A 4 -14.07 -40.18 6.56
C LYS A 4 -15.14 -39.50 7.40
N ARG A 5 -15.32 -39.98 8.63
CA ARG A 5 -16.17 -39.32 9.63
C ARG A 5 -15.50 -38.04 10.12
N ASN A 6 -16.21 -36.92 10.01
CA ASN A 6 -15.82 -35.63 10.57
C ASN A 6 -16.85 -35.22 11.63
N CYS A 7 -16.37 -34.66 12.74
CA CYS A 7 -17.22 -34.09 13.78
C CYS A 7 -16.97 -32.58 13.75
N ASP A 8 -17.97 -31.81 13.31
CA ASP A 8 -17.94 -30.34 13.26
C ASP A 8 -18.96 -29.80 14.29
N PRO A 9 -18.92 -28.52 14.72
CA PRO A 9 -19.88 -27.97 15.70
C PRO A 9 -21.35 -28.09 15.29
N MET A 10 -21.63 -28.30 14.00
CA MET A 10 -22.99 -28.50 13.45
C MET A 10 -23.44 -29.97 13.41
N GLY A 11 -22.61 -30.92 13.85
CA GLY A 11 -22.95 -32.34 13.94
C GLY A 11 -21.96 -33.28 13.23
N GLN A 12 -22.39 -34.53 13.05
CA GLN A 12 -21.58 -35.59 12.43
C GLN A 12 -21.78 -35.58 10.91
N GLN A 13 -20.68 -35.44 10.15
CA GLN A 13 -20.71 -35.41 8.69
C GLN A 13 -19.73 -36.42 8.09
N TRP A 14 -20.14 -37.09 7.02
CA TRP A 14 -19.26 -37.95 6.23
C TRP A 14 -18.63 -37.14 5.10
N LEU A 15 -17.29 -37.11 5.06
CA LEU A 15 -16.52 -36.47 4.00
C LEU A 15 -16.05 -37.49 2.99
N LEU A 16 -16.15 -37.17 1.70
CA LEU A 16 -15.64 -38.05 0.64
C LEU A 16 -14.11 -38.07 0.68
N ALA A 17 -13.53 -39.26 0.84
CA ALA A 17 -12.09 -39.44 0.78
C ALA A 17 -11.61 -39.49 -0.69
N VAL A 18 -10.85 -38.48 -1.10
CA VAL A 18 -10.53 -38.25 -2.51
C VAL A 18 -9.21 -38.93 -2.91
N PRO A 19 -9.23 -39.85 -3.91
CA PRO A 19 -8.04 -40.41 -4.54
C PRO A 19 -7.11 -39.32 -5.10
N LYS A 20 -5.80 -39.56 -5.11
CA LYS A 20 -4.81 -38.54 -5.55
C LYS A 20 -5.12 -37.95 -6.93
N GLN A 21 -5.63 -38.78 -7.83
CA GLN A 21 -5.93 -38.47 -9.22
C GLN A 21 -7.01 -37.39 -9.37
N LEU A 22 -8.01 -37.37 -8.47
CA LEU A 22 -9.17 -36.48 -8.57
C LEU A 22 -8.99 -35.15 -7.83
N ARG A 23 -7.91 -35.00 -7.03
CA ARG A 23 -7.71 -33.81 -6.19
C ARG A 23 -7.50 -32.54 -7.01
N HIS A 24 -6.82 -32.64 -8.15
CA HIS A 24 -6.54 -31.49 -9.01
C HIS A 24 -7.82 -30.95 -9.66
N ASP A 25 -8.70 -31.84 -10.13
CA ASP A 25 -9.97 -31.46 -10.75
C ASP A 25 -10.92 -30.81 -9.74
N ILE A 26 -10.93 -31.29 -8.49
CA ILE A 26 -11.67 -30.67 -7.39
C ILE A 26 -11.11 -29.27 -7.07
N LEU A 27 -9.79 -29.09 -7.04
CA LEU A 27 -9.17 -27.79 -6.81
C LEU A 27 -9.51 -26.80 -7.93
N ARG A 28 -9.43 -27.24 -9.19
CA ARG A 28 -9.79 -26.45 -10.37
C ARG A 28 -11.25 -26.03 -10.34
N SER A 29 -12.17 -26.97 -10.15
CA SER A 29 -13.61 -26.68 -10.12
C SER A 29 -14.04 -25.74 -8.99
N LEU A 30 -13.37 -25.76 -7.83
CA LEU A 30 -13.74 -24.95 -6.67
C LEU A 30 -13.04 -23.58 -6.61
N HIS A 31 -11.92 -23.41 -7.31
CA HIS A 31 -11.18 -22.15 -7.37
C HIS A 31 -11.35 -21.40 -8.70
N ASP A 32 -11.38 -22.11 -9.83
CA ASP A 32 -11.35 -21.54 -11.18
C ASP A 32 -12.74 -21.39 -11.81
N ALA A 33 -13.79 -21.86 -11.15
CA ALA A 33 -15.16 -21.65 -11.62
C ALA A 33 -15.50 -20.14 -11.62
N PRO A 34 -16.21 -19.62 -12.65
CA PRO A 34 -16.59 -18.20 -12.74
C PRO A 34 -17.35 -17.69 -11.50
N ILE A 35 -18.07 -18.60 -10.84
CA ILE A 35 -18.92 -18.35 -9.67
C ILE A 35 -18.11 -18.42 -8.35
N ALA A 36 -16.88 -18.92 -8.39
CA ALA A 36 -16.03 -19.11 -7.21
C ALA A 36 -15.39 -17.81 -6.70
N GLY A 37 -15.43 -16.72 -7.48
CA GLY A 37 -15.05 -15.37 -7.05
C GLY A 37 -13.56 -15.16 -6.76
N HIS A 38 -12.66 -16.05 -7.24
CA HIS A 38 -11.22 -16.04 -6.93
C HIS A 38 -10.93 -15.75 -5.43
N LEU A 39 -11.74 -16.33 -4.56
CA LEU A 39 -11.72 -16.07 -3.14
C LEU A 39 -10.40 -16.62 -2.56
N GLY A 40 -9.71 -15.83 -1.75
CA GLY A 40 -8.38 -16.17 -1.24
C GLY A 40 -8.33 -17.49 -0.45
N PHE A 41 -7.12 -17.95 -0.15
CA PHE A 41 -6.81 -19.24 0.48
C PHE A 41 -7.78 -19.71 1.56
N ALA A 42 -8.13 -18.84 2.53
CA ALA A 42 -9.01 -19.21 3.65
C ALA A 42 -10.38 -19.71 3.18
N ILE A 43 -10.97 -19.06 2.18
CA ILE A 43 -12.30 -19.37 1.68
C ILE A 43 -12.28 -20.64 0.83
N THR A 44 -11.28 -20.80 -0.04
CA THR A 44 -11.11 -22.03 -0.83
C THR A 44 -10.87 -23.24 0.08
N TYR A 45 -9.99 -23.11 1.07
CA TYR A 45 -9.71 -24.18 2.03
C TYR A 45 -10.97 -24.57 2.81
N ASP A 46 -11.73 -23.58 3.28
CA ASP A 46 -12.95 -23.82 4.05
C ASP A 46 -14.04 -24.51 3.22
N ARG A 47 -14.21 -24.16 1.94
CA ARG A 47 -15.14 -24.87 1.05
C ARG A 47 -14.75 -26.32 0.83
N ILE A 48 -13.46 -26.60 0.64
CA ILE A 48 -12.98 -27.95 0.37
C ILE A 48 -13.10 -28.83 1.63
N ARG A 49 -12.68 -28.33 2.80
CA ARG A 49 -12.66 -29.12 4.05
C ARG A 49 -14.06 -29.55 4.52
N ARG A 50 -15.11 -28.81 4.13
CA ARG A 50 -16.52 -29.13 4.45
C ARG A 50 -17.10 -30.28 3.62
N LYS A 51 -16.47 -30.63 2.47
CA LYS A 51 -17.02 -31.62 1.52
C LYS A 51 -16.09 -32.80 1.27
N TYR A 52 -14.79 -32.58 1.36
CA TYR A 52 -13.78 -33.55 0.95
C TYR A 52 -12.71 -33.75 2.02
N TYR A 53 -12.14 -34.95 2.02
CA TYR A 53 -11.01 -35.30 2.86
C TYR A 53 -9.88 -35.92 2.03
N TRP A 54 -8.65 -35.49 2.32
CA TRP A 54 -7.44 -36.26 2.02
C TRP A 54 -6.30 -35.87 2.98
N PRO A 55 -5.32 -36.75 3.20
CA PRO A 55 -4.14 -36.43 4.01
C PRO A 55 -3.38 -35.22 3.44
N GLY A 56 -3.04 -34.26 4.31
CA GLY A 56 -2.30 -33.05 3.91
C GLY A 56 -3.14 -32.01 3.15
N LEU A 57 -4.48 -32.02 3.30
CA LEU A 57 -5.41 -31.11 2.64
C LEU A 57 -4.93 -29.66 2.62
N TYR A 58 -4.62 -29.10 3.79
CA TYR A 58 -4.18 -27.71 3.95
C TYR A 58 -2.95 -27.39 3.09
N GLY A 59 -1.90 -28.21 3.17
CA GLY A 59 -0.65 -28.00 2.44
C GLY A 59 -0.83 -28.08 0.92
N ILE A 60 -1.66 -29.03 0.46
CA ILE A 60 -1.97 -29.19 -0.97
C ILE A 60 -2.76 -27.99 -1.50
N VAL A 61 -3.78 -27.52 -0.78
CA VAL A 61 -4.55 -26.32 -1.17
C VAL A 61 -3.65 -25.08 -1.17
N ARG A 62 -2.80 -24.91 -0.16
CA ARG A 62 -1.87 -23.78 -0.07
C ARG A 62 -0.89 -23.77 -1.23
N ARG A 63 -0.32 -24.92 -1.56
CA ARG A 63 0.58 -25.09 -2.70
C ARG A 63 -0.13 -24.83 -4.02
N TYR A 64 -1.35 -25.33 -4.21
CA TYR A 64 -2.12 -25.08 -5.44
C TYR A 64 -2.34 -23.59 -5.68
N LEU A 65 -2.76 -22.86 -4.64
CA LEU A 65 -3.05 -21.43 -4.74
C LEU A 65 -1.81 -20.54 -4.80
N SER A 66 -0.66 -20.99 -4.28
CA SER A 66 0.60 -20.24 -4.42
C SER A 66 1.14 -20.22 -5.85
N HIS A 67 0.74 -21.16 -6.71
CA HIS A 67 1.14 -21.14 -8.13
C HIS A 67 0.27 -20.19 -8.97
N TRP A 68 -0.85 -19.70 -8.42
CA TRP A 68 -1.73 -18.76 -9.12
C TRP A 68 -1.15 -17.35 -9.06
N ARG A 69 -0.67 -16.86 -10.21
CA ARG A 69 0.01 -15.57 -10.37
C ARG A 69 -0.83 -14.37 -9.88
N ASP A 70 -2.15 -14.45 -9.98
CA ASP A 70 -3.08 -13.42 -9.48
C ASP A 70 -3.21 -13.38 -7.95
N TYR A 71 -2.93 -14.48 -7.26
CA TYR A 71 -2.90 -14.52 -5.80
C TYR A 71 -1.77 -13.67 -5.24
N HIS A 72 -0.61 -13.67 -5.91
CA HIS A 72 0.55 -12.87 -5.52
C HIS A 72 0.41 -11.39 -5.91
N ARG A 73 -0.17 -11.10 -7.07
CA ARG A 73 -0.33 -9.72 -7.56
C ARG A 73 -1.38 -8.91 -6.79
N ARG A 74 -2.42 -9.55 -6.24
CA ARG A 74 -3.49 -8.89 -5.45
C ARG A 74 -3.19 -8.76 -3.97
N LYS A 75 -2.12 -9.38 -3.46
CA LYS A 75 -1.69 -9.13 -2.09
C LYS A 75 -0.91 -7.83 -2.08
N SER A 76 -1.40 -6.86 -1.30
CA SER A 76 -0.54 -5.76 -0.87
C SER A 76 0.74 -6.36 -0.31
N PRO A 77 1.94 -5.89 -0.72
CA PRO A 77 3.16 -6.33 -0.10
C PRO A 77 3.01 -6.19 1.43
N PRO A 78 3.58 -7.11 2.22
CA PRO A 78 3.63 -6.92 3.67
C PRO A 78 4.13 -5.50 3.92
N GLN A 79 3.41 -4.72 4.73
CA GLN A 79 3.91 -3.42 5.19
C GLN A 79 5.29 -3.70 5.77
N LEU A 80 6.34 -3.32 5.04
CA LEU A 80 7.69 -3.32 5.57
C LEU A 80 7.62 -2.49 6.86
N LEU A 81 8.28 -2.97 7.92
CA LEU A 81 8.43 -2.20 9.15
C LEU A 81 8.88 -0.78 8.75
N SER A 82 8.23 0.25 9.29
CA SER A 82 8.61 1.64 9.04
C SER A 82 10.12 1.76 9.26
N GLY A 83 10.86 2.14 8.21
CA GLY A 83 12.29 2.34 8.31
C GLY A 83 12.65 3.39 9.35
N GLN A 84 13.91 3.40 9.81
CA GLN A 84 14.38 4.43 10.72
C GLN A 84 14.38 5.80 10.02
N LEU A 85 13.81 6.82 10.69
CA LEU A 85 13.88 8.20 10.23
C LEU A 85 15.32 8.71 10.38
N HIS A 86 15.87 9.26 9.31
CA HIS A 86 17.19 9.90 9.34
C HIS A 86 17.00 11.42 9.51
N PRO A 87 17.25 11.99 10.69
CA PRO A 87 17.04 13.42 10.91
C PRO A 87 18.05 14.25 10.10
N ILE A 88 17.57 15.33 9.52
CA ILE A 88 18.42 16.25 8.76
C ILE A 88 19.27 17.05 9.76
N LYS A 89 20.60 16.98 9.64
CA LYS A 89 21.52 17.77 10.47
C LYS A 89 21.27 19.27 10.27
N SER A 90 20.99 19.97 11.37
CA SER A 90 20.82 21.42 11.39
C SER A 90 22.16 22.11 11.07
N PRO A 91 22.15 23.20 10.28
CA PRO A 91 23.36 24.01 10.08
C PRO A 91 23.68 24.84 11.33
N ASN A 92 24.86 25.48 11.35
CA ASN A 92 25.30 26.36 12.44
C ASN A 92 25.07 27.85 12.15
N ILE A 93 24.67 28.17 10.92
CA ILE A 93 24.46 29.55 10.44
C ILE A 93 23.02 29.64 9.94
N PRO A 94 22.28 30.70 10.28
CA PRO A 94 20.93 30.93 9.77
C PRO A 94 20.91 30.95 8.23
N PHE A 95 19.83 30.43 7.64
CA PHE A 95 19.60 30.36 6.21
C PHE A 95 20.58 29.50 5.40
N ALA A 96 21.62 28.92 6.00
CA ALA A 96 22.55 28.00 5.32
C ALA A 96 21.91 26.65 4.93
N LYS A 97 20.69 26.37 5.42
CA LYS A 97 19.86 25.26 4.93
C LYS A 97 18.40 25.62 5.06
N ILE A 98 17.73 25.73 3.93
CA ILE A 98 16.31 26.00 3.83
C ILE A 98 15.57 24.80 3.25
N GLY A 99 14.33 24.61 3.65
CA GLY A 99 13.38 23.73 2.97
C GLY A 99 12.31 24.57 2.31
N ILE A 100 12.06 24.33 1.03
CA ILE A 100 11.03 25.01 0.24
C ILE A 100 9.95 24.00 -0.11
N ASP A 101 8.70 24.38 0.10
CA ASP A 101 7.52 23.62 -0.26
C ASP A 101 6.47 24.50 -0.95
N LEU A 102 5.61 23.88 -1.74
CA LEU A 102 4.51 24.52 -2.44
C LEU A 102 3.20 23.88 -2.04
N LEU A 103 2.33 24.69 -1.47
CA LEU A 103 0.96 24.33 -1.14
C LEU A 103 0.06 24.96 -2.18
N GLY A 104 -0.90 24.22 -2.74
CA GLY A 104 -1.81 24.86 -3.68
C GLY A 104 -2.98 24.04 -4.14
N ARG A 105 -3.55 24.51 -5.27
CA ARG A 105 -4.92 24.23 -5.71
C ARG A 105 -5.95 24.73 -4.69
N PHE A 106 -5.63 25.82 -4.00
CA PHE A 106 -6.57 26.53 -3.16
C PHE A 106 -7.63 27.26 -4.00
N PRO A 107 -8.74 27.71 -3.38
CA PRO A 107 -9.64 28.65 -4.03
C PRO A 107 -8.89 29.89 -4.53
N VAL A 108 -9.20 30.30 -5.76
CA VAL A 108 -8.55 31.44 -6.40
C VAL A 108 -8.94 32.72 -5.67
N THR A 109 -7.94 33.47 -5.22
CA THR A 109 -8.14 34.78 -4.58
C THR A 109 -8.44 35.88 -5.62
N ARG A 110 -8.85 37.07 -5.18
CA ARG A 110 -9.04 38.26 -6.05
C ARG A 110 -7.81 38.59 -6.88
N ASN A 111 -6.61 38.32 -6.36
CA ASN A 111 -5.34 38.58 -7.04
C ASN A 111 -4.89 37.40 -7.92
N ARG A 112 -5.78 36.41 -8.15
CA ARG A 112 -5.54 35.18 -8.92
C ARG A 112 -4.51 34.22 -8.31
N ASN A 113 -4.10 34.45 -7.06
CA ASN A 113 -3.26 33.52 -6.33
C ASN A 113 -4.06 32.31 -5.88
N HIS A 114 -3.48 31.13 -6.04
CA HIS A 114 -4.06 29.85 -5.60
C HIS A 114 -2.98 28.84 -5.16
N TRP A 115 -1.76 29.35 -4.98
CA TRP A 115 -0.60 28.65 -4.43
C TRP A 115 0.01 29.49 -3.30
N ILE A 116 0.69 28.83 -2.38
CA ILE A 116 1.49 29.41 -1.32
C ILE A 116 2.84 28.72 -1.37
N ILE A 117 3.89 29.49 -1.59
CA ILE A 117 5.25 29.02 -1.38
C ILE A 117 5.65 29.23 0.08
N VAL A 118 6.28 28.23 0.65
CA VAL A 118 6.74 28.21 2.04
C VAL A 118 8.23 27.88 2.04
N CYS A 119 9.03 28.73 2.67
CA CYS A 119 10.46 28.50 2.87
C CYS A 119 10.79 28.56 4.36
N THR A 120 11.34 27.49 4.90
CA THR A 120 11.67 27.38 6.32
C THR A 120 13.17 27.17 6.50
N ASP A 121 13.79 28.02 7.31
CA ASP A 121 15.17 27.84 7.77
C ASP A 121 15.27 26.70 8.80
N TYR A 122 16.24 25.80 8.62
CA TYR A 122 16.33 24.58 9.42
C TYR A 122 16.94 24.80 10.80
N LEU A 123 17.67 25.90 11.01
CA LEU A 123 18.25 26.24 12.30
C LEU A 123 17.25 26.98 13.19
N MET A 124 16.74 28.12 12.72
CA MET A 124 15.87 29.01 13.48
C MET A 124 14.39 28.59 13.45
N ARG A 125 14.01 27.69 12.54
CA ARG A 125 12.59 27.39 12.23
C ARG A 125 11.81 28.62 11.77
N PHE A 126 12.52 29.64 11.31
CA PHE A 126 11.94 30.85 10.74
C PHE A 126 11.37 30.54 9.36
N THR A 127 10.15 31.01 9.08
CA THR A 127 9.43 30.68 7.85
C THR A 127 8.99 31.93 7.11
N VAL A 128 9.30 31.97 5.82
CA VAL A 128 8.87 33.01 4.87
C VAL A 128 7.86 32.41 3.92
N THR A 129 6.74 33.09 3.70
CA THR A 129 5.67 32.63 2.80
C THR A 129 5.25 33.71 1.82
N LYS A 130 4.84 33.31 0.61
CA LYS A 130 4.29 34.22 -0.41
C LYS A 130 3.17 33.54 -1.17
N ALA A 131 2.11 34.28 -1.48
CA ALA A 131 1.03 33.79 -2.32
C ALA A 131 1.44 33.91 -3.80
N LEU A 132 1.26 32.84 -4.58
CA LEU A 132 1.66 32.77 -5.98
C LEU A 132 0.46 32.50 -6.90
N PRO A 133 0.48 33.07 -8.13
CA PRO A 133 -0.51 32.78 -9.16
C PRO A 133 -0.26 31.45 -9.86
N THR A 134 0.98 30.98 -9.95
CA THR A 134 1.35 29.70 -10.57
C THR A 134 2.45 29.02 -9.75
N ALA A 135 2.56 27.70 -9.86
CA ALA A 135 3.64 26.90 -9.30
C ALA A 135 4.79 26.70 -10.32
N GLU A 136 5.10 27.75 -11.08
CA GLU A 136 6.15 27.69 -12.10
C GLU A 136 7.51 28.10 -11.55
N ALA A 137 8.57 27.54 -12.14
CA ALA A 137 9.95 27.79 -11.72
C ALA A 137 10.32 29.28 -11.68
N ILE A 138 9.73 30.10 -12.56
CA ILE A 138 10.00 31.55 -12.60
C ILE A 138 9.49 32.26 -11.34
N GLU A 139 8.31 31.89 -10.83
CA GLU A 139 7.74 32.48 -9.62
C GLU A 139 8.53 32.03 -8.38
N LEU A 140 9.02 30.79 -8.38
CA LEU A 140 9.91 30.25 -7.34
C LEU A 140 11.25 30.97 -7.33
N ALA A 141 11.85 31.20 -8.50
CA ALA A 141 13.11 31.91 -8.64
C ALA A 141 13.00 33.36 -8.15
N LYS A 142 11.91 34.06 -8.52
CA LYS A 142 11.62 35.42 -8.01
C LYS A 142 11.51 35.41 -6.49
N PHE A 143 10.71 34.50 -5.92
CA PHE A 143 10.60 34.36 -4.48
C PHE A 143 11.95 34.11 -3.80
N LEU A 144 12.75 33.18 -4.33
CA LEU A 144 14.06 32.85 -3.76
C LEU A 144 14.99 34.05 -3.78
N VAL A 145 15.05 34.80 -4.87
CA VAL A 145 15.92 35.98 -4.97
C VAL A 145 15.40 37.10 -4.07
N GLU A 146 14.14 37.51 -4.23
CA GLU A 146 13.56 38.68 -3.59
C GLU A 146 13.36 38.52 -2.08
N GLU A 147 12.89 37.35 -1.66
CA GLU A 147 12.47 37.11 -0.27
C GLU A 147 13.54 36.41 0.55
N ILE A 148 14.43 35.63 -0.07
CA ILE A 148 15.45 34.86 0.65
C ILE A 148 16.83 35.48 0.44
N ILE A 149 17.36 35.46 -0.79
CA ILE A 149 18.76 35.84 -1.04
C ILE A 149 19.02 37.31 -0.72
N LEU A 150 18.17 38.22 -1.20
CA LEU A 150 18.36 39.66 -0.98
C LEU A 150 18.20 40.09 0.48
N LYS A 151 17.47 39.31 1.30
CA LYS A 151 17.15 39.66 2.68
C LYS A 151 17.98 38.92 3.72
N HIS A 152 18.41 37.70 3.40
CA HIS A 152 19.01 36.77 4.34
C HIS A 152 20.35 36.19 3.86
N GLY A 153 20.72 36.40 2.60
CA GLY A 153 21.89 35.82 1.97
C GLY A 153 21.59 34.50 1.26
N ALA A 154 22.57 34.03 0.48
CA ALA A 154 22.47 32.77 -0.22
C ALA A 154 22.61 31.58 0.76
N PRO A 155 21.71 30.58 0.70
CA PRO A 155 21.83 29.33 1.45
C PRO A 155 23.08 28.52 1.12
#